data_AF-W7C9Q0-F1
#
_entry.id   AF-W7C9Q0-F1
#
_cell.length_a   1.000
_cell.length_b   1.000
_cell.length_c   1.000
_cell.angle_alpha   90.00
_cell.angle_beta   90.00
_cell.angle_gamma   90.00
#
_symmetry.space_group_name_H-M   'P 1'
#
loop_
_entity.id
_entity.type
_entity.pdbx_description
1 polymer ?
#
loop_
_entity_poly.entity_id
_entity_poly.type
_entity_poly.pdbx_seq_one_letter_code
_entity_poly.pdbx_strand_id
1 'polypeptide(L)' 'MPKLSHRLTILREQKGWSKAETARRLDLNATSTYGNWEYGIREPDIEMLRHISMLFDVSVDYLVGQKK' A
#
# COMPACT_ATOMS: atom_id res chain seq x y z
N MET A 1 -9.98 -7.45 11.99
CA MET A 1 -10.01 -7.55 10.51
C MET A 1 -8.75 -6.89 9.98
N PRO A 2 -7.84 -7.61 9.30
CA PRO A 2 -6.61 -6.99 8.79
C PRO A 2 -7.00 -6.06 7.65
N LYS A 3 -7.05 -4.76 7.94
CA LYS A 3 -7.28 -3.70 6.96
C LYS A 3 -6.06 -3.60 6.04
N LEU A 4 -6.28 -3.11 4.82
CA LEU A 4 -5.25 -2.80 3.81
C LEU A 4 -3.98 -2.19 4.44
N SER A 5 -4.17 -1.27 5.39
CA SER A 5 -3.12 -0.65 6.18
C SER A 5 -2.11 -1.60 6.78
N HIS A 6 -2.57 -2.69 7.39
CA HIS A 6 -1.69 -3.66 8.05
C HIS A 6 -0.84 -4.43 7.03
N ARG A 7 -1.41 -4.73 5.86
CA ARG A 7 -0.68 -5.41 4.78
C ARG A 7 0.35 -4.49 4.14
N LEU A 8 0.02 -3.22 3.93
CA LEU A 8 0.98 -2.22 3.46
C LEU A 8 2.19 -2.10 4.41
N THR A 9 1.95 -2.13 5.73
CA THR A 9 3.03 -2.16 6.72
C THR A 9 3.88 -3.41 6.57
N ILE A 10 3.28 -4.60 6.49
CA ILE A 10 4.02 -5.87 6.33
C ILE A 10 4.84 -5.87 5.05
N LEU A 11 4.26 -5.46 3.91
CA LEU A 11 4.95 -5.43 2.62
C LEU A 11 6.13 -4.45 2.64
N ARG A 12 5.94 -3.30 3.29
CA ARG A 12 7.00 -2.32 3.51
C ARG A 12 8.13 -2.89 4.37
N GLU A 13 7.80 -3.60 5.46
CA GLU A 13 8.79 -4.26 6.31
C GLU A 13 9.52 -5.40 5.60
N GLN A 14 8.81 -6.23 4.83
CA GLN A 14 9.41 -7.32 4.03
C GLN A 14 10.43 -6.81 3.02
N LYS A 15 10.18 -5.64 2.43
CA LYS A 15 11.10 -5.01 1.49
C LYS A 15 12.14 -4.11 2.17
N GLY A 16 12.00 -3.83 3.47
CA GLY A 16 12.87 -2.90 4.21
C GLY A 16 12.72 -1.44 3.77
N TRP A 17 11.59 -1.05 3.19
CA TRP A 17 11.41 0.28 2.61
C TRP A 17 10.89 1.29 3.64
N SER A 18 11.29 2.54 3.48
CA SER A 18 10.71 3.65 4.25
C SER A 18 9.43 4.15 3.57
N LYS A 19 8.50 4.74 4.34
CA LYS A 19 7.24 5.28 3.80
C LYS A 19 7.49 6.25 2.63
N ALA A 20 8.51 7.09 2.76
CA ALA A 20 8.91 8.04 1.73
C ALA A 20 9.44 7.35 0.47
N GLU A 21 10.14 6.23 0.62
CA GLU A 21 10.69 5.49 -0.51
C GLU A 21 9.60 4.71 -1.24
N THR A 22 8.70 4.05 -0.50
CA THR A 22 7.51 3.44 -1.10
C THR A 22 6.65 4.49 -1.81
N ALA A 23 6.44 5.65 -1.19
CA ALA A 23 5.71 6.74 -1.82
C ALA A 23 6.38 7.18 -3.13
N ARG A 24 7.71 7.39 -3.12
CA ARG A 24 8.47 7.74 -4.32
C ARG A 24 8.40 6.68 -5.41
N ARG A 25 8.45 5.39 -5.06
CA ARG A 25 8.31 4.28 -6.03
C ARG A 25 6.89 4.16 -6.61
N LEU A 26 5.89 4.59 -5.85
CA LEU A 26 4.49 4.64 -6.27
C LEU A 26 4.13 5.95 -7.00
N ASP A 27 5.12 6.78 -7.30
CA ASP A 27 4.92 8.13 -7.88
C ASP A 27 3.98 9.01 -7.03
N LEU A 28 3.97 8.78 -5.72
CA LEU A 28 3.23 9.59 -4.76
C LEU A 28 4.08 10.79 -4.35
N ASN A 29 3.59 11.98 -4.70
CA ASN A 29 4.20 13.24 -4.28
C ASN A 29 4.19 13.47 -2.77
N ALA A 30 3.37 12.73 -2.01
CA ALA A 30 3.26 12.88 -0.57
C ALA A 30 3.35 11.53 0.16
N THR A 31 4.40 11.39 0.98
CA THR A 31 4.53 10.33 2.00
C THR A 31 3.32 10.30 2.94
N SER A 32 2.70 11.47 3.17
CA SER A 32 1.47 11.60 3.95
C SER A 32 0.30 10.85 3.33
N THR A 33 0.21 10.77 2.00
CA THR A 33 -0.83 9.98 1.31
C THR A 33 -0.67 8.50 1.61
N TYR A 34 0.56 7.98 1.56
CA TYR A 34 0.85 6.61 1.93
C TYR A 34 0.55 6.34 3.41
N GLY A 35 0.92 7.27 4.29
CA GLY A 35 0.55 7.21 5.71
C GLY A 35 -0.97 7.16 5.91
N ASN A 36 -1.74 7.98 5.21
CA ASN A 36 -3.20 7.96 5.28
C ASN A 36 -3.80 6.60 4.86
N TRP A 37 -3.16 5.88 3.94
CA TRP A 37 -3.54 4.51 3.59
C TRP A 37 -3.21 3.51 4.71
N GLU A 38 -2.04 3.65 5.34
CA GLU A 38 -1.66 2.88 6.54
C GLU A 38 -2.54 3.21 7.77
N TYR A 39 -3.17 4.38 7.82
CA TYR A 39 -4.12 4.72 8.89
C TYR A 39 -5.58 4.39 8.51
N GLY A 40 -5.85 4.04 7.25
CA GLY A 40 -7.21 3.83 6.75
C GLY A 40 -8.05 5.12 6.70
N ILE A 41 -7.39 6.28 6.66
CA ILE A 41 -8.01 7.60 6.49
C ILE A 41 -8.40 7.81 5.03
N ARG A 42 -7.60 7.25 4.12
CA ARG A 42 -7.83 7.30 2.68
C ARG A 42 -7.61 5.91 2.09
N GLU A 43 -8.34 5.59 1.04
CA GLU A 43 -8.15 4.37 0.27
C GLU A 43 -7.43 4.71 -1.05
N PRO A 44 -6.46 3.89 -1.48
CA PRO A 44 -5.87 4.02 -2.80
C PRO A 44 -6.90 3.66 -3.88
N ASP A 45 -6.89 4.41 -4.97
CA ASP A 45 -7.66 4.09 -6.17
C ASP A 45 -7.20 2.77 -6.81
N ILE A 46 -8.02 2.20 -7.70
CA ILE A 46 -7.74 0.92 -8.38
C ILE A 46 -6.41 0.96 -9.14
N GLU A 47 -6.06 2.10 -9.73
CA GLU A 47 -4.78 2.29 -10.42
C GLU A 47 -3.60 2.23 -9.44
N MET A 48 -3.72 2.92 -8.30
CA MET A 48 -2.71 2.88 -7.25
C MET A 48 -2.57 1.48 -6.66
N LEU A 49 -3.68 0.78 -6.45
CA LEU A 49 -3.68 -0.62 -6.01
C LEU A 49 -2.94 -1.52 -7.00
N ARG A 50 -3.13 -1.34 -8.31
CA ARG A 50 -2.37 -2.06 -9.34
C ARG A 50 -0.88 -1.73 -9.27
N HIS A 51 -0.52 -0.45 -9.11
CA HIS A 51 0.88 -0.05 -8.96
C HIS A 51 1.52 -0.66 -7.71
N ILE A 52 0.82 -0.64 -6.56
CA ILE A 52 1.28 -1.28 -5.32
C ILE A 52 1.42 -2.80 -5.54
N SER A 53 0.43 -3.42 -6.15
CA SER A 53 0.42 -4.83 -6.51
C SER A 53 1.63 -5.22 -7.36
N MET A 54 1.94 -4.46 -8.40
CA MET A 54 3.12 -4.67 -9.25
C MET A 54 4.43 -4.38 -8.50
N LEU A 55 4.46 -3.30 -7.71
CA LEU A 55 5.66 -2.89 -6.99
C LEU A 55 6.08 -3.90 -5.92
N PHE A 56 5.09 -4.45 -5.20
CA PHE A 56 5.31 -5.41 -4.13
C PHE A 56 5.23 -6.86 -4.62
N ASP A 57 4.92 -7.09 -5.89
CA ASP A 57 4.69 -8.41 -6.49
C ASP A 57 3.62 -9.22 -5.74
N VAL A 58 2.49 -8.58 -5.46
CA VAL A 58 1.34 -9.17 -4.75
C VAL A 58 0.05 -8.88 -5.50
N SER A 59 -1.00 -9.69 -5.31
CA SER A 59 -2.30 -9.43 -5.94
C SER A 59 -3.03 -8.23 -5.33
N VAL A 60 -3.74 -7.45 -6.16
CA VAL A 60 -4.63 -6.39 -5.67
C VAL A 60 -5.66 -6.92 -4.67
N ASP A 61 -6.20 -8.12 -4.91
CA ASP A 61 -7.09 -8.83 -3.98
C ASP A 61 -6.47 -9.01 -2.58
N TYR A 62 -5.19 -9.37 -2.55
CA TYR A 62 -4.43 -9.50 -1.31
C TYR A 62 -4.34 -8.15 -0.60
N LEU A 63 -4.16 -7.04 -1.32
CA LEU A 63 -4.12 -5.70 -0.71
C LEU A 63 -5.48 -5.32 -0.12
N VAL A 64 -6.55 -5.37 -0.92
CA VAL A 64 -7.90 -4.91 -0.50
C VAL A 64 -8.58 -5.85 0.49
N GLY A 65 -8.14 -7.11 0.57
CA GLY A 65 -8.66 -8.06 1.54
C GLY A 65 -10.07 -8.51 1.27
N GLN A 66 -10.43 -8.64 0.00
CA GLN A 66 -11.61 -9.40 -0.37
C GLN A 66 -11.34 -10.89 -0.13
N LYS A 67 -11.30 -11.28 1.15
CA LYS A 67 -11.64 -12.65 1.52
C LYS A 67 -13.16 -12.73 1.41
N LYS A 68 -13.59 -13.45 0.37
CA LYS A 68 -14.91 -14.02 0.21
C LYS A 68 -15.34 -14.80 1.47
#